data_AF-J6I8P3-F1
#
_entry.id   AF-J6I8P3-F1
#
_cell.length_a   1.000
_cell.length_b   1.000
_cell.length_c   1.000
_cell.angle_alpha   90.00
_cell.angle_beta   90.00
_cell.angle_gamma   90.00
#
_symmetry.space_group_name_H-M   'P 1'
#
loop_
_entity.id
_entity.type
_entity.pdbx_description
1 polymer ?
#
loop_
_entity_poly.entity_id
_entity_poly.type
_entity_poly.pdbx_seq_one_letter_code
_entity_poly.pdbx_strand_id
1 'polypeptide(L)'
;MGNAIWDSKYIYDKNKKLSEEYIVINGNEKNGFLNKFSSDGRLIEHLTFSSNKLSTFHYTNDKQGNWIKLINYEQGIPILYVERKIEYFK
;
A
#
# COMPACT_ATOMS: atom_id res chain seq x y z
N MET A 1 -21.94 3.49 -18.01
CA MET A 1 -20.82 3.38 -17.04
C MET A 1 -19.86 4.53 -17.34
N GLY A 2 -19.44 5.28 -16.32
CA GLY A 2 -18.47 6.38 -16.52
C GLY A 2 -17.05 5.84 -16.61
N ASN A 3 -16.19 6.50 -17.37
CA ASN A 3 -14.76 6.20 -17.41
C ASN A 3 -14.09 6.70 -16.12
N ALA A 4 -13.19 5.90 -15.55
CA ALA A 4 -12.29 6.35 -14.49
C ALA A 4 -10.97 6.83 -15.12
N ILE A 5 -10.55 8.05 -14.79
CA ILE A 5 -9.23 8.59 -15.17
C ILE A 5 -8.30 8.41 -13.98
N TRP A 6 -7.13 7.84 -14.22
CA TRP A 6 -6.14 7.56 -13.18
C TRP A 6 -4.92 8.44 -13.43
N ASP A 7 -4.62 9.33 -12.49
CA ASP A 7 -3.48 10.21 -12.51
C ASP A 7 -2.41 9.65 -11.58
N SER A 8 -1.37 9.02 -12.15
CA SER A 8 -0.30 8.35 -11.40
C SER A 8 0.96 9.21 -11.29
N LYS A 9 1.58 9.22 -10.11
CA LYS A 9 2.90 9.80 -9.83
C LYS A 9 3.79 8.76 -9.18
N TYR A 10 5.01 8.61 -9.70
CA TYR A 10 5.99 7.64 -9.21
C TYR A 10 7.23 8.37 -8.68
N ILE A 11 7.70 7.95 -7.51
CA ILE A 11 8.91 8.47 -6.87
C ILE A 11 9.91 7.32 -6.76
N TYR A 12 11.14 7.60 -7.16
CA TYR A 12 12.23 6.62 -7.15
C TYR A 12 13.31 7.04 -6.15
N ASP A 13 13.92 6.06 -5.50
CA ASP A 13 15.05 6.27 -4.61
C ASP A 13 16.34 6.63 -5.39
N LYS A 14 17.43 6.92 -4.66
CA LYS A 14 18.75 7.23 -5.24
C LYS A 14 19.32 6.14 -6.15
N ASN A 15 18.83 4.90 -6.04
CA ASN A 15 19.24 3.75 -6.86
C ASN A 15 18.27 3.51 -8.03
N LYS A 16 17.34 4.44 -8.29
CA LYS A 16 16.28 4.34 -9.31
C LYS A 16 15.29 3.20 -9.07
N LYS A 17 15.12 2.77 -7.82
CA LYS A 17 14.07 1.81 -7.44
C LYS A 17 12.82 2.56 -7.02
N LEU A 18 11.64 2.02 -7.33
CA LEU A 18 10.36 2.62 -6.94
C LEU A 18 10.28 2.67 -5.41
N SER A 19 10.13 3.87 -4.84
CA SER A 19 9.98 4.09 -3.41
C SER A 19 8.54 4.41 -3.03
N GLU A 20 7.85 5.19 -3.86
CA GLU A 20 6.44 5.55 -3.65
C GLU A 20 5.67 5.61 -4.97
N GLU A 21 4.40 5.25 -4.92
CA GLU A 21 3.43 5.39 -6.00
C GLU A 21 2.18 6.08 -5.45
N TYR A 22 1.74 7.14 -6.10
CA TYR A 22 0.53 7.88 -5.78
C TYR A 22 -0.42 7.84 -6.97
N ILE A 23 -1.68 7.48 -6.74
CA ILE A 23 -2.74 7.49 -7.75
C ILE A 23 -3.91 8.33 -7.26
N VAL A 24 -4.36 9.25 -8.11
CA VAL A 24 -5.61 10.02 -7.97
C VAL A 24 -6.60 9.54 -9.02
N ILE A 25 -7.86 9.35 -8.62
CA ILE A 25 -8.92 8.89 -9.51
C ILE A 25 -9.89 10.04 -9.76
N ASN A 26 -10.11 10.35 -11.05
CA ASN A 26 -11.01 11.40 -11.53
C ASN A 26 -10.66 12.79 -10.96
N GLY A 27 -9.36 13.09 -10.80
CA GLY A 27 -8.89 14.35 -10.21
C GLY A 27 -9.30 14.60 -8.76
N ASN A 28 -9.83 13.58 -8.06
CA ASN A 28 -10.24 13.71 -6.66
C ASN A 28 -9.14 13.18 -5.73
N GLU A 29 -8.42 14.08 -5.07
CA GLU A 29 -7.32 13.74 -4.13
C GLU A 29 -7.78 12.87 -2.95
N LYS A 30 -9.09 12.78 -2.68
CA LYS A 30 -9.69 11.90 -1.66
C LYS A 30 -10.13 10.55 -2.23
N ASN A 31 -9.81 10.25 -3.49
CA ASN A 31 -10.15 9.02 -4.16
C ASN A 31 -8.93 8.48 -4.90
N GLY A 32 -8.33 7.40 -4.39
CA GLY A 32 -7.06 6.90 -4.90
C GLY A 32 -6.26 6.14 -3.85
N PHE A 33 -4.94 6.09 -4.02
CA PHE A 33 -4.06 5.47 -3.03
C PHE A 33 -2.61 5.98 -3.06
N LEU A 34 -1.90 5.75 -1.98
CA LEU A 34 -0.45 5.90 -1.85
C LEU A 34 0.15 4.54 -1.43
N ASN A 35 1.18 4.11 -2.14
CA ASN A 35 1.97 2.94 -1.80
C ASN A 35 3.38 3.38 -1.41
N LYS A 36 3.96 2.72 -0.40
CA LYS A 36 5.39 2.83 -0.07
C LYS A 36 6.05 1.47 -0.13
N PHE A 37 7.26 1.46 -0.68
CA PHE A 37 8.05 0.26 -0.91
C PHE A 37 9.34 0.31 -0.11
N SER A 38 9.80 -0.85 0.35
CA SER A 38 11.14 -1.03 0.90
C SER A 38 12.22 -0.94 -0.19
N SER A 39 13.48 -0.82 0.21
CA SER A 39 14.64 -0.72 -0.70
C SER A 39 14.86 -1.95 -1.59
N ASP A 40 14.23 -3.07 -1.28
CA ASP A 40 14.18 -4.30 -2.08
C ASP A 40 12.87 -4.46 -2.88
N GLY A 41 12.01 -3.45 -2.89
CA GLY A 41 10.82 -3.37 -3.75
C GLY A 41 9.55 -3.99 -3.16
N ARG A 42 9.52 -4.30 -1.86
CA ARG A 42 8.33 -4.89 -1.22
C ARG A 42 7.40 -3.81 -0.70
N LEU A 43 6.09 -3.98 -0.88
CA LEU A 43 5.09 -3.10 -0.30
C LEU A 43 5.14 -3.18 1.24
N ILE A 44 5.30 -2.02 1.90
CA ILE A 44 5.37 -1.90 3.36
C ILE A 44 4.21 -1.07 3.92
N GLU A 45 3.66 -0.16 3.12
CA GLU A 45 2.51 0.66 3.47
C GLU A 45 1.62 0.82 2.24
N HIS A 46 0.31 0.63 2.42
CA HIS A 46 -0.71 0.97 1.45
C HIS A 46 -1.73 1.88 2.14
N LEU A 47 -2.00 3.02 1.54
CA LEU A 47 -2.96 4.01 2.03
C LEU A 47 -4.04 4.17 0.99
N THR A 48 -5.29 3.88 1.32
CA THR A 48 -6.42 4.11 0.41
C THR A 48 -7.21 5.33 0.84
N PHE A 49 -7.53 6.15 -0.15
CA PHE A 49 -8.49 7.23 -0.03
C PHE A 49 -9.76 6.75 -0.70
N SER A 50 -10.78 6.45 0.09
CA SER A 50 -12.15 6.45 -0.40
C SER A 50 -12.79 7.76 0.05
N SER A 51 -13.75 8.29 -0.72
CA SER A 51 -14.34 9.62 -0.54
C SER A 51 -14.71 9.99 0.91
N ASN A 52 -14.95 8.99 1.77
CA ASN A 52 -15.35 9.16 3.16
C ASN A 52 -14.43 8.47 4.19
N LYS A 53 -13.38 7.76 3.77
CA LYS A 53 -12.59 6.92 4.68
C LYS A 53 -11.14 6.77 4.24
N LEU A 54 -10.24 7.06 5.17
CA LEU A 54 -8.80 6.81 5.07
C LEU A 54 -8.50 5.47 5.73
N SER A 55 -7.89 4.54 4.98
CA SER A 55 -7.41 3.27 5.52
C SER A 55 -5.92 3.11 5.26
N THR A 56 -5.16 2.78 6.29
CA THR A 56 -3.71 2.53 6.20
C THR A 56 -3.41 1.08 6.55
N PHE A 57 -2.72 0.39 5.66
CA PHE A 57 -2.32 -1.00 5.81
C PHE A 57 -0.80 -1.06 5.97
N HIS A 58 -0.32 -1.54 7.12
CA HIS A 58 1.11 -1.76 7.38
C HIS A 58 1.44 -3.24 7.25
N TYR A 59 2.36 -3.55 6.34
CA TYR A 59 2.78 -4.92 6.07
C TYR A 59 4.14 -5.20 6.69
N THR A 60 4.30 -6.39 7.28
CA THR A 60 5.61 -6.96 7.58
C THR A 60 5.82 -8.19 6.72
N ASN A 61 6.96 -8.23 6.02
CA ASN A 61 7.31 -9.29 5.10
C ASN A 61 8.37 -10.23 5.71
N ASP A 62 8.32 -11.51 5.36
CA ASP A 62 9.37 -12.46 5.70
C ASP A 62 10.57 -12.37 4.74
N LYS A 63 11.54 -13.28 4.92
CA LYS A 63 12.78 -13.30 4.12
C LYS A 63 12.54 -13.57 2.63
N GLN A 64 11.45 -14.25 2.27
CA GLN A 64 11.08 -14.52 0.87
C GLN A 64 10.24 -13.39 0.28
N GLY A 65 9.79 -12.44 1.10
CA GLY A 65 8.99 -11.29 0.69
C GLY A 65 7.50 -11.49 0.79
N ASN A 66 7.05 -12.58 1.42
CA ASN A 66 5.64 -12.80 1.68
C ASN A 66 5.23 -12.02 2.94
N TRP A 67 4.11 -11.30 2.89
CA TRP A 67 3.60 -10.61 4.08
C TRP A 67 3.11 -11.64 5.10
N ILE A 68 3.65 -11.52 6.32
CA ILE A 68 3.34 -12.39 7.47
C ILE A 68 2.56 -11.66 8.56
N LYS A 69 2.51 -10.32 8.49
CA LYS A 69 1.71 -9.49 9.40
C LYS A 69 1.10 -8.33 8.65
N LEU A 70 -0.15 -8.02 8.99
CA LEU A 70 -0.87 -6.84 8.53
C LEU A 70 -1.52 -6.15 9.75
N ILE A 71 -1.34 -4.84 9.85
CA ILE A 71 -2.16 -3.99 10.73
C ILE A 71 -2.91 -3.01 9.84
N ASN A 72 -4.24 -3.00 9.93
CA ASN A 72 -5.09 -2.02 9.26
C ASN A 72 -5.56 -0.97 10.25
N TYR A 73 -5.43 0.29 9.87
CA TYR A 73 -5.92 1.45 10.60
C TYR A 73 -7.01 2.13 9.77
N GLU A 74 -8.14 2.44 10.40
CA GLU A 74 -9.17 3.28 9.81
C GLU A 74 -9.22 4.59 10.58
N GLN A 75 -9.03 5.71 9.88
CA GLN A 75 -8.92 7.03 10.50
C GLN A 75 -7.87 7.08 11.63
N GLY A 76 -6.78 6.31 11.49
CA GLY A 76 -5.72 6.19 12.49
C GLY A 76 -6.01 5.23 13.65
N ILE A 77 -7.21 4.61 13.70
CA ILE A 77 -7.59 3.65 14.74
C ILE A 77 -7.31 2.23 14.22
N PRO A 78 -6.54 1.39 14.94
CA PRO A 78 -6.31 0.01 14.52
C PRO A 78 -7.63 -0.78 14.59
N ILE A 79 -8.06 -1.35 13.47
CA ILE A 79 -9.31 -2.11 13.37
C ILE A 79 -9.12 -3.58 13.04
N LEU A 80 -7.94 -3.96 12.53
CA LEU A 80 -7.64 -5.33 12.16
C LEU A 80 -6.15 -5.63 12.36
N TYR A 81 -5.90 -6.80 12.92
CA TYR A 81 -4.58 -7.39 13.08
C TYR A 81 -4.60 -8.81 12.48
N VAL A 82 -3.68 -9.09 11.56
CA VAL A 82 -3.54 -10.41 10.94
C VAL A 82 -2.11 -10.88 11.06
N GLU A 83 -1.93 -12.14 11.46
CA GLU A 83 -0.66 -12.87 11.37
C GLU A 83 -0.82 -14.13 10.51
N ARG A 84 0.20 -14.45 9.72
CA ARG A 84 0.27 -15.66 8.89
C ARG A 84 1.46 -16.50 9.29
N LYS A 85 1.24 -17.81 9.35
CA LYS A 85 2.30 -18.81 9.30
C LYS A 85 2.35 -19.36 7.87
N ILE A 86 3.52 -19.33 7.26
CA ILE A 86 3.73 -19.81 5.89
C ILE A 86 4.76 -20.93 5.96
N GLU A 87 4.41 -22.08 5.41
CA GLU A 87 5.31 -23.21 5.26
C GLU A 87 5.81 -23.26 3.81
N TYR A 88 7.11 -23.57 3.66
CA TYR A 88 7.78 -23.60 2.38
C TYR A 88 8.28 -25.01 2.09
N PHE A 89 7.88 -25.53 0.95
CA PHE A 89 8.35 -26.82 0.44
C PHE A 89 9.61 -26.61 -0.42
N LYS A 90 10.48 -27.61 -0.44
CA LYS A 90 11.69 -27.65 -1.28
C LYS A 90 11.45 -28.47 -2.53
#